data_AF-A0A7J5BRM0-F1
#
_entry.id   AF-A0A7J5BRM0-F1
#
_cell.length_a   1.000
_cell.length_b   1.000
_cell.length_c   1.000
_cell.angle_alpha   90.00
_cell.angle_beta   90.00
_cell.angle_gamma   90.00
#
_symmetry.space_group_name_H-M   'P 1'
#
loop_
_entity.id
_entity.type
_entity.pdbx_description
1 polymer ?
#
loop_
_entity_poly.entity_id
_entity_poly.type
_entity_poly.pdbx_seq_one_letter_code
_entity_poly.pdbx_strand_id
1 'polypeptide(L)'
;MKKHHTRVLVAGGVAVLAGISLAGCSSNGGDAAQSSGGAAQVNVTLASDNGKDTCKLDTTEAAAGPVTFTVKNESAPAISEVELLFNQKIIGEKENLAPGLDPVSFTSTLDGGKYRIYCPGADTEYVDFTVTGEAAAAPSGSAQDVLNAGVPAYGSYIKDQVAQLDSTVKALDAKVQAGDVEGAKTAYATARPYYERAESAVDGFLVPGNENPEDNAQNLDYLIDMRESNLDDAAGWHGFHAIERDLWQGGAITAETKTLSTELVKNVDILNTQVIPTFTEGLKPEDLANGAADLLEEVSTTKITGEEEAYSHIDLVDFAGNVEGAQQAYASLRDGLDKIDPDLVKTIDQEFENVQKMLDGYRDPSALGGFKTYDEQLKASDSEKLTKGIQPLHDALASIAEKVATA
;
A
#
# COMPACT_ATOMS: atom_id res chain seq x y z
N MET A 1 -20.44 70.38 60.19
CA MET A 1 -19.35 71.39 60.13
C MET A 1 -18.04 70.61 60.03
N LYS A 2 -17.15 70.70 59.05
CA LYS A 2 -16.97 71.56 57.88
C LYS A 2 -16.41 70.67 56.74
N LYS A 3 -16.85 70.98 55.53
CA LYS A 3 -16.24 70.64 54.24
C LYS A 3 -14.82 71.24 54.13
N HIS A 4 -13.88 70.52 53.52
CA HIS A 4 -12.76 71.06 52.73
C HIS A 4 -12.42 69.99 51.65
N HIS A 5 -12.87 70.15 50.41
CA HIS A 5 -12.22 70.83 49.28
C HIS A 5 -11.13 70.00 48.57
N THR A 6 -11.60 69.31 47.52
CA THR A 6 -11.08 69.24 46.14
C THR A 6 -9.61 69.58 45.89
N ARG A 7 -8.87 68.63 45.30
CA ARG A 7 -8.04 68.86 44.10
C ARG A 7 -8.06 67.65 43.18
N VAL A 8 -8.66 67.84 42.02
CA VAL A 8 -8.53 67.04 40.81
C VAL A 8 -7.12 67.25 40.26
N LEU A 9 -6.42 66.16 39.95
CA LEU A 9 -5.27 66.15 39.06
C LEU A 9 -5.47 65.00 38.08
N VAL A 10 -5.91 65.40 36.89
CA VAL A 10 -5.94 64.59 35.68
C VAL A 10 -4.48 64.37 35.26
N ALA A 11 -4.05 63.11 35.21
CA ALA A 11 -2.85 62.70 34.52
C ALA A 11 -3.23 61.54 33.60
N GLY A 12 -3.31 61.84 32.30
CA GLY A 12 -3.56 60.86 31.26
C GLY A 12 -2.39 59.88 31.17
N GLY A 13 -2.67 58.61 31.43
CA GLY A 13 -1.81 57.48 31.08
C GLY A 13 -2.35 56.86 29.79
N VAL A 14 -1.58 56.99 28.72
CA VAL A 14 -1.85 56.44 27.39
C VAL A 14 -2.02 54.92 27.48
N ALA A 15 -3.20 54.43 27.07
CA ALA A 15 -3.41 53.02 26.78
C ALA A 15 -2.63 52.65 25.51
N VAL A 16 -1.55 51.87 25.66
CA VAL A 16 -0.90 51.21 24.53
C VAL A 16 -1.78 50.02 24.14
N LEU A 17 -2.73 50.28 23.23
CA LEU A 17 -3.35 49.26 22.40
C LEU A 17 -2.27 48.76 21.42
N ALA A 18 -1.64 47.63 21.74
CA ALA A 18 -0.85 46.90 20.77
C ALA A 18 -1.82 46.34 19.71
N GLY A 19 -1.96 47.08 18.61
CA GLY A 19 -2.69 46.63 17.44
C GLY A 19 -1.99 45.41 16.85
N ILE A 20 -2.64 44.25 16.90
CA ILE A 20 -2.30 43.10 16.08
C ILE A 20 -2.65 43.50 14.65
N SER A 21 -1.64 43.94 13.91
CA SER A 21 -1.72 44.20 12.49
C SER A 21 -1.81 42.87 11.75
N LEU A 22 -3.01 42.53 11.26
CA LEU A 22 -3.20 41.61 10.16
C LEU A 22 -2.54 42.21 8.90
N ALA A 23 -1.34 41.75 8.58
CA ALA A 23 -0.74 41.92 7.27
C ALA A 23 -0.87 40.60 6.52
N GLY A 24 -1.84 40.55 5.60
CA GLY A 24 -1.86 39.54 4.56
C GLY A 24 -0.86 39.89 3.46
N CYS A 25 -0.04 38.92 3.08
CA CYS A 25 0.60 38.81 1.77
C CYS A 25 0.88 37.32 1.47
N SER A 26 0.68 36.98 0.20
CA SER A 26 0.59 35.64 -0.39
C SER A 26 1.96 35.04 -0.77
N SER A 27 1.98 33.69 -0.81
CA SER A 27 2.81 32.74 -1.60
C SER A 27 4.34 32.65 -1.39
N ASN A 28 4.78 31.64 -0.61
CA ASN A 28 5.49 30.40 -1.02
C ASN A 28 6.38 29.89 0.13
N GLY A 29 5.97 28.77 0.75
CA GLY A 29 6.60 28.12 1.90
C GLY A 29 5.58 27.92 3.01
N GLY A 30 4.89 26.77 2.99
CA GLY A 30 3.93 26.41 4.05
C GLY A 30 4.64 26.21 5.38
N ASP A 31 3.97 26.54 6.48
CA ASP A 31 4.42 26.16 7.82
C ASP A 31 4.61 24.62 7.89
N ALA A 32 5.50 24.14 8.76
CA ALA A 32 5.72 22.71 8.96
C ALA A 32 4.40 21.98 9.33
N ALA A 33 4.31 20.69 8.98
CA ALA A 33 3.17 19.82 9.21
C ALA A 33 2.66 19.91 10.64
N GLN A 34 1.34 20.09 10.78
CA GLN A 34 0.70 20.12 12.09
C GLN A 34 0.56 18.71 12.64
N SER A 35 0.83 18.54 13.93
CA SER A 35 0.64 17.26 14.59
C SER A 35 -0.80 17.09 15.09
N SER A 36 -1.38 15.94 14.81
CA SER A 36 -2.66 15.45 15.32
C SER A 36 -2.55 13.95 15.55
N GLY A 37 -3.17 13.44 16.62
CA GLY A 37 -3.13 12.00 16.92
C GLY A 37 -1.76 11.47 17.36
N GLY A 38 -0.74 12.32 17.50
CA GLY A 38 0.64 11.91 17.77
C GLY A 38 1.51 11.78 16.52
N ALA A 39 0.93 11.94 15.32
CA ALA A 39 1.64 11.99 14.05
C ALA A 39 1.62 13.40 13.45
N ALA A 40 2.61 13.74 12.62
CA ALA A 40 2.53 14.88 11.72
C ALA A 40 1.59 14.54 10.55
N GLN A 41 0.72 15.47 10.16
CA GLN A 41 -0.28 15.23 9.12
C GLN A 41 0.11 15.98 7.84
N VAL A 42 0.21 15.26 6.73
CA VAL A 42 0.55 15.79 5.39
C VAL A 42 -0.54 15.36 4.42
N ASN A 43 -1.16 16.32 3.73
CA ASN A 43 -2.14 16.03 2.70
C ASN A 43 -1.50 16.13 1.32
N VAL A 44 -1.68 15.09 0.50
CA VAL A 44 -1.28 15.03 -0.91
C VAL A 44 -2.52 15.09 -1.78
N THR A 45 -2.65 16.13 -2.60
CA THR A 45 -3.74 16.29 -3.56
C THR A 45 -3.24 16.04 -4.97
N LEU A 46 -3.86 15.10 -5.67
CA LEU A 46 -3.63 14.85 -7.09
C LEU A 46 -4.77 15.49 -7.89
N ALA A 47 -4.43 16.40 -8.81
CA ALA A 47 -5.43 17.09 -9.62
C ALA A 47 -4.88 17.48 -10.99
N SER A 48 -5.78 17.54 -11.98
CA SER A 48 -5.44 18.06 -13.31
C SER A 48 -5.63 19.57 -13.35
N ASP A 49 -4.56 20.31 -13.66
CA ASP A 49 -4.56 21.76 -13.88
C ASP A 49 -4.14 22.07 -15.32
N ASN A 50 -5.06 22.61 -16.11
CA ASN A 50 -4.86 22.94 -17.53
C ASN A 50 -4.35 21.76 -18.38
N GLY A 51 -4.80 20.55 -18.09
CA GLY A 51 -4.43 19.33 -18.81
C GLY A 51 -3.05 18.77 -18.43
N LYS A 52 -2.49 19.23 -17.30
CA LYS A 52 -1.30 18.68 -16.67
C LYS A 52 -1.69 18.15 -15.30
N ASP A 53 -1.33 16.92 -15.01
CA ASP A 53 -1.60 16.33 -13.72
C ASP A 53 -0.55 16.77 -12.70
N THR A 54 -0.98 17.08 -11.49
CA THR A 54 -0.16 17.70 -10.47
C THR A 54 -0.25 16.93 -9.16
N CYS A 55 0.90 16.76 -8.51
CA CYS A 55 1.00 16.18 -7.18
C CYS A 55 1.37 17.27 -6.18
N LYS A 56 0.45 17.64 -5.30
CA LYS A 56 0.62 18.80 -4.42
C LYS A 56 0.48 18.42 -2.95
N LEU A 57 1.54 18.67 -2.20
CA LEU A 57 1.52 18.62 -0.75
C LEU A 57 1.01 19.95 -0.16
N ASP A 58 0.28 19.89 0.95
CA ASP A 58 -0.09 21.07 1.74
C ASP A 58 1.10 21.67 2.52
N THR A 59 2.08 20.83 2.84
CA THR A 59 3.38 21.21 3.43
C THR A 59 4.49 20.27 2.94
N THR A 60 5.71 20.80 2.82
CA THR A 60 6.89 20.01 2.42
C THR A 60 7.88 19.80 3.56
N GLU A 61 7.46 20.07 4.80
CA GLU A 61 8.28 19.92 5.99
C GLU A 61 7.49 19.26 7.14
N ALA A 62 8.11 18.33 7.86
CA ALA A 62 7.58 17.76 9.10
C ALA A 62 8.68 17.64 10.16
N ALA A 63 8.28 17.49 11.43
CA ALA A 63 9.20 17.07 12.48
C ALA A 63 9.42 15.55 12.41
N ALA A 64 10.59 15.08 12.86
CA ALA A 64 10.90 13.65 12.95
C ALA A 64 9.98 12.94 13.94
N GLY A 65 9.64 11.69 13.62
CA GLY A 65 8.58 10.90 14.28
C GLY A 65 7.57 10.34 13.27
N PRO A 66 6.41 9.85 13.75
CA PRO A 66 5.33 9.38 12.89
C PRO A 66 4.82 10.51 11.97
N VAL A 67 4.74 10.24 10.67
CA VAL A 67 4.16 11.12 9.66
C VAL A 67 3.11 10.35 8.88
N THR A 68 1.88 10.85 8.89
CA THR A 68 0.76 10.30 8.13
C THR A 68 0.59 11.12 6.86
N PHE A 69 0.67 10.47 5.71
CA PHE A 69 0.39 11.06 4.40
C PHE A 69 -1.01 10.64 3.98
N THR A 70 -1.90 11.60 3.78
CA THR A 70 -3.26 11.35 3.26
C THR A 70 -3.32 11.79 1.81
N VAL A 71 -3.53 10.84 0.91
CA VAL A 71 -3.54 11.05 -0.54
C VAL A 71 -4.98 11.08 -1.04
N LYS A 72 -5.28 12.05 -1.90
CA LYS A 72 -6.57 12.17 -2.57
C LYS A 72 -6.38 12.50 -4.03
N ASN A 73 -6.84 11.62 -4.92
CA ASN A 73 -6.94 11.93 -6.33
C ASN A 73 -8.30 12.54 -6.68
N GLU A 74 -8.31 13.85 -6.93
CA GLU A 74 -9.52 14.56 -7.29
C GLU A 74 -9.82 14.45 -8.79
N SER A 75 -8.78 14.46 -9.64
CA SER A 75 -8.95 14.61 -11.09
C SER A 75 -7.73 14.32 -11.96
N ALA A 76 -6.64 13.73 -11.44
CA ALA A 76 -5.40 13.47 -12.17
C ALA A 76 -5.34 12.02 -12.70
N PRO A 77 -5.85 11.72 -13.91
CA PRO A 77 -5.92 10.36 -14.43
C PRO A 77 -4.56 9.73 -14.78
N ALA A 78 -3.49 10.51 -14.93
CA ALA A 78 -2.16 10.01 -15.27
C ALA A 78 -1.33 9.60 -14.04
N ILE A 79 -1.80 9.88 -12.82
CA ILE A 79 -1.11 9.54 -11.58
C ILE A 79 -1.87 8.38 -10.92
N SER A 80 -1.26 7.21 -10.87
CA SER A 80 -1.79 5.99 -10.22
C SER A 80 -1.25 5.77 -8.81
N GLU A 81 -0.08 6.32 -8.48
CA GLU A 81 0.56 6.11 -7.19
C GLU A 81 1.24 7.37 -6.63
N VAL A 82 1.53 7.31 -5.34
CA VAL A 82 2.33 8.28 -4.59
C VAL A 82 3.28 7.51 -3.68
N GLU A 83 4.58 7.74 -3.84
CA GLU A 83 5.63 7.07 -3.07
C GLU A 83 6.43 8.06 -2.23
N LEU A 84 6.83 7.65 -1.03
CA LEU A 84 7.81 8.33 -0.20
C LEU A 84 9.18 7.67 -0.38
N LEU A 85 10.12 8.45 -0.90
CA LEU A 85 11.49 8.00 -1.17
C LEU A 85 12.49 8.50 -0.14
N PHE A 86 13.35 7.59 0.32
CA PHE A 86 14.58 7.89 1.06
C PHE A 86 15.77 7.19 0.41
N ASN A 87 16.77 7.95 -0.04
CA ASN A 87 17.94 7.41 -0.74
C ASN A 87 17.59 6.45 -1.90
N GLN A 88 16.61 6.81 -2.74
CA GLN A 88 16.12 6.01 -3.87
C GLN A 88 15.41 4.70 -3.49
N LYS A 89 15.08 4.52 -2.21
CA LYS A 89 14.23 3.43 -1.73
C LYS A 89 12.84 3.97 -1.42
N ILE A 90 11.80 3.26 -1.85
CA ILE A 90 10.43 3.45 -1.39
C ILE A 90 10.32 2.99 0.06
N ILE A 91 9.81 3.87 0.93
CA ILE A 91 9.68 3.62 2.38
C ILE A 91 8.23 3.85 2.87
N GLY A 92 7.29 3.94 1.95
CA GLY A 92 5.86 4.09 2.16
C GLY A 92 5.21 4.61 0.89
N GLU A 93 4.02 4.13 0.56
CA GLU A 93 3.35 4.47 -0.69
C GLU A 93 1.84 4.34 -0.57
N LYS A 94 1.15 4.83 -1.61
CA LYS A 94 -0.21 4.46 -1.94
C LYS A 94 -0.34 4.32 -3.44
N GLU A 95 -0.94 3.23 -3.88
CA GLU A 95 -1.18 2.90 -5.28
C GLU A 95 -2.68 2.90 -5.61
N ASN A 96 -3.02 2.57 -6.86
CA ASN A 96 -4.40 2.42 -7.32
C ASN A 96 -5.27 3.68 -7.10
N LEU A 97 -4.65 4.86 -7.17
CA LEU A 97 -5.23 6.16 -6.86
C LEU A 97 -6.10 6.72 -7.99
N ALA A 98 -7.07 5.96 -8.49
CA ALA A 98 -7.98 6.43 -9.53
C ALA A 98 -8.75 7.71 -9.08
N PRO A 99 -9.01 8.67 -9.98
CA PRO A 99 -9.73 9.89 -9.62
C PRO A 99 -11.13 9.64 -9.05
N GLY A 100 -11.45 10.31 -7.94
CA GLY A 100 -12.77 10.29 -7.32
C GLY A 100 -12.98 9.22 -6.26
N LEU A 101 -11.96 8.41 -5.96
CA LEU A 101 -11.94 7.53 -4.79
C LEU A 101 -11.85 8.35 -3.49
N ASP A 102 -12.25 7.72 -2.38
CA ASP A 102 -12.06 8.31 -1.05
C ASP A 102 -10.57 8.47 -0.73
N PRO A 103 -10.18 9.44 0.11
CA PRO A 103 -8.78 9.61 0.50
C PRO A 103 -8.25 8.37 1.23
N VAL A 104 -7.00 8.02 0.94
CA VAL A 104 -6.28 6.89 1.54
C VAL A 104 -5.02 7.40 2.22
N SER A 105 -4.50 6.65 3.19
CA SER A 105 -3.34 7.10 3.96
C SER A 105 -2.38 6.00 4.31
N PHE A 106 -1.09 6.34 4.34
CA PHE A 106 -0.04 5.53 4.92
C PHE A 106 0.67 6.31 6.03
N THR A 107 1.25 5.61 7.00
CA THR A 107 2.05 6.22 8.08
C THR A 107 3.45 5.64 8.09
N SER A 108 4.46 6.51 8.17
CA SER A 108 5.86 6.11 8.33
C SER A 108 6.49 6.88 9.49
N THR A 109 7.24 6.20 10.36
CA THR A 109 8.08 6.87 11.36
C THR A 109 9.39 7.32 10.72
N LEU A 110 9.59 8.63 10.58
CA LEU A 110 10.71 9.22 9.83
C LEU A 110 11.75 9.91 10.73
N ASP A 111 13.02 9.68 10.42
CA ASP A 111 14.13 10.44 11.00
C ASP A 111 14.39 11.74 10.24
N GLY A 112 15.13 12.66 10.87
CA GLY A 112 15.57 13.89 10.23
C GLY A 112 16.36 13.62 8.95
N GLY A 113 15.96 14.24 7.85
CA GLY A 113 16.52 13.91 6.55
C GLY A 113 15.87 14.63 5.38
N LYS A 114 16.39 14.31 4.18
CA LYS A 114 15.84 14.73 2.90
C LYS A 114 15.18 13.53 2.24
N TYR A 115 13.90 13.68 1.98
CA TYR A 115 13.04 12.69 1.35
C TYR A 115 12.49 13.32 0.06
N ARG A 116 11.84 12.50 -0.76
CA ARG A 116 11.05 12.99 -1.88
C ARG A 116 9.71 12.27 -1.89
N ILE A 117 8.65 12.99 -2.22
CA ILE A 117 7.45 12.36 -2.73
C ILE A 117 7.62 12.19 -4.23
N TYR A 118 7.38 10.99 -4.72
CA TYR A 118 7.36 10.65 -6.14
C TYR A 118 5.91 10.36 -6.56
N CYS A 119 5.47 10.97 -7.65
CA CYS A 119 4.13 10.80 -8.22
C CYS A 119 4.30 10.66 -9.75
N PRO A 120 4.58 9.44 -10.24
CA PRO A 120 4.78 9.20 -11.67
C PRO A 120 3.59 9.69 -12.50
N GLY A 121 3.88 10.21 -13.69
CA GLY A 121 2.86 10.77 -14.58
C GLY A 121 2.42 12.20 -14.25
N ALA A 122 2.88 12.78 -13.14
CA ALA A 122 2.69 14.20 -12.84
C ALA A 122 3.61 15.09 -13.71
N ASP A 123 3.22 16.36 -13.94
CA ASP A 123 4.09 17.35 -14.61
C ASP A 123 5.38 17.65 -13.82
N THR A 124 5.33 17.42 -12.51
CA THR A 124 6.49 17.40 -11.62
C THR A 124 6.39 16.15 -10.77
N GLU A 125 7.10 15.11 -11.20
CA GLU A 125 7.01 13.79 -10.58
C GLU A 125 7.70 13.74 -9.21
N TYR A 126 8.71 14.61 -8.97
CA TYR A 126 9.44 14.63 -7.71
C TYR A 126 9.21 15.92 -6.92
N VAL A 127 8.72 15.78 -5.69
CA VAL A 127 8.55 16.88 -4.73
C VAL A 127 9.45 16.66 -3.52
N ASP A 128 10.38 17.59 -3.26
CA ASP A 128 11.26 17.52 -2.08
C ASP A 128 10.45 17.61 -0.78
N PHE A 129 10.73 16.71 0.17
CA PHE A 129 10.14 16.68 1.50
C PHE A 129 11.23 16.66 2.57
N THR A 130 11.15 17.54 3.57
CA THR A 130 12.18 17.66 4.62
C THR A 130 11.63 17.24 5.97
N VAL A 131 12.33 16.32 6.62
CA VAL A 131 12.04 15.97 8.02
C VAL A 131 13.11 16.62 8.90
N THR A 132 12.69 17.33 9.94
CA THR A 132 13.57 18.08 10.83
C THR A 132 13.65 17.45 12.22
N GLY A 133 14.82 17.55 12.88
CA GLY A 133 15.04 16.95 14.19
C GLY A 133 15.51 15.51 14.12
N GLU A 134 15.33 14.77 15.20
CA GLU A 134 15.67 13.35 15.34
C GLU A 134 14.42 12.66 15.87
N ALA A 135 14.05 11.50 15.31
CA ALA A 135 12.90 10.81 15.84
C ALA A 135 13.18 10.42 17.29
N ALA A 136 12.16 10.47 18.15
CA ALA A 136 12.31 9.90 19.47
C ALA A 136 12.70 8.42 19.33
N ALA A 137 13.45 7.90 20.32
CA ALA A 137 13.68 6.47 20.38
C ALA A 137 12.33 5.74 20.30
N ALA A 138 12.30 4.63 19.57
CA ALA A 138 11.08 3.85 19.39
C ALA A 138 10.37 3.65 20.73
N PRO A 139 9.03 3.81 20.79
CA PRO A 139 8.30 3.65 22.03
C PRO A 139 8.65 2.31 22.70
N SER A 140 8.66 2.29 24.03
CA SER A 140 8.94 1.06 24.78
C SER A 140 7.88 0.90 25.87
N GLY A 141 7.47 -0.34 26.10
CA GLY A 141 6.34 -0.64 26.98
C GLY A 141 5.56 -1.84 26.49
N SER A 142 4.65 -2.34 27.33
CA SER A 142 4.05 -3.66 27.09
C SER A 142 3.21 -3.78 25.81
N ALA A 143 2.77 -2.67 25.20
CA ALA A 143 2.08 -2.65 23.92
C ALA A 143 3.08 -2.64 22.75
N GLN A 144 3.99 -1.66 22.72
CA GLN A 144 5.01 -1.58 21.66
C GLN A 144 5.95 -2.79 21.63
N ASP A 145 6.30 -3.35 22.80
CA ASP A 145 7.12 -4.57 22.87
C ASP A 145 6.41 -5.77 22.20
N VAL A 146 5.07 -5.82 22.29
CA VAL A 146 4.25 -6.87 21.65
C VAL A 146 4.11 -6.61 20.15
N LEU A 147 3.88 -5.36 19.73
CA LEU A 147 3.85 -4.97 18.32
C LEU A 147 5.18 -5.31 17.62
N ASN A 148 6.31 -4.94 18.22
CA ASN A 148 7.65 -5.24 17.70
C ASN A 148 7.92 -6.75 17.65
N ALA A 149 7.37 -7.54 18.57
CA ALA A 149 7.47 -9.00 18.55
C ALA A 149 6.65 -9.64 17.42
N GLY A 150 5.66 -8.94 16.87
CA GLY A 150 4.87 -9.36 15.70
C GLY A 150 5.68 -9.37 14.40
N VAL A 151 6.60 -8.42 14.21
CA VAL A 151 7.42 -8.26 13.00
C VAL A 151 8.16 -9.56 12.60
N PRO A 152 8.92 -10.25 13.49
CA PRO A 152 9.58 -11.50 13.11
C PRO A 152 8.60 -12.66 12.86
N ALA A 153 7.41 -12.65 13.46
CA ALA A 153 6.38 -13.65 13.19
C ALA A 153 5.83 -13.47 11.76
N TYR A 154 5.51 -12.23 11.38
CA TYR A 154 5.13 -11.89 10.01
C TYR A 154 6.23 -12.21 9.00
N GLY A 155 7.48 -11.85 9.30
CA GLY A 155 8.62 -12.18 8.44
C GLY A 155 8.79 -13.69 8.21
N SER A 156 8.48 -14.50 9.23
CA SER A 156 8.48 -15.97 9.07
C SER A 156 7.35 -16.44 8.15
N TYR A 157 6.16 -15.84 8.28
CA TYR A 157 5.03 -16.11 7.39
C TYR A 157 5.34 -15.76 5.93
N ILE A 158 5.86 -14.56 5.65
CA ILE A 158 6.23 -14.13 4.30
C ILE A 158 7.31 -15.03 3.70
N LYS A 159 8.31 -15.41 4.50
CA LYS A 159 9.32 -16.36 4.07
C LYS A 159 8.72 -17.71 3.67
N ASP A 160 7.77 -18.21 4.44
CA ASP A 160 7.08 -19.45 4.11
C ASP A 160 6.23 -19.30 2.84
N GLN A 161 5.51 -18.19 2.65
CA GLN A 161 4.74 -17.93 1.43
C GLN A 161 5.64 -17.90 0.20
N VAL A 162 6.74 -17.14 0.23
CA VAL A 162 7.67 -17.04 -0.91
C VAL A 162 8.39 -18.37 -1.19
N ALA A 163 8.69 -19.17 -0.17
CA ALA A 163 9.24 -20.52 -0.38
C ALA A 163 8.22 -21.46 -1.06
N GLN A 164 6.93 -21.36 -0.73
CA GLN A 164 5.88 -22.10 -1.42
C GLN A 164 5.66 -21.57 -2.85
N LEU A 165 5.69 -20.26 -3.04
CA LEU A 165 5.66 -19.63 -4.36
C LEU A 165 6.77 -20.19 -5.23
N ASP A 166 8.03 -20.15 -4.78
CA ASP A 166 9.19 -20.70 -5.48
C ASP A 166 8.98 -22.17 -5.89
N SER A 167 8.52 -23.01 -4.97
CA SER A 167 8.24 -24.41 -5.27
C SER A 167 7.12 -24.59 -6.31
N THR A 168 6.09 -23.76 -6.26
CA THR A 168 4.90 -23.89 -7.13
C THR A 168 5.13 -23.28 -8.51
N VAL A 169 5.88 -22.18 -8.65
CA VAL A 169 6.30 -21.67 -9.96
C VAL A 169 7.26 -22.62 -10.67
N LYS A 170 8.12 -23.34 -9.93
CA LYS A 170 8.94 -24.45 -10.49
C LYS A 170 8.06 -25.59 -11.01
N ALA A 171 6.94 -25.87 -10.36
CA ALA A 171 5.97 -26.85 -10.85
C ALA A 171 5.21 -26.35 -12.09
N LEU A 172 4.85 -25.06 -12.13
CA LEU A 172 4.27 -24.42 -13.31
C LEU A 172 5.22 -24.48 -14.51
N ASP A 173 6.48 -24.06 -14.34
CA ASP A 173 7.48 -24.13 -15.40
C ASP A 173 7.64 -25.56 -15.91
N ALA A 174 7.70 -26.57 -15.04
CA ALA A 174 7.78 -27.96 -15.47
C ALA A 174 6.61 -28.39 -16.40
N LYS A 175 5.40 -27.87 -16.16
CA LYS A 175 4.23 -28.10 -17.03
C LYS A 175 4.34 -27.37 -18.36
N VAL A 176 4.78 -26.11 -18.32
CA VAL A 176 5.03 -25.30 -19.52
C VAL A 176 6.13 -25.95 -20.38
N GLN A 177 7.26 -26.34 -19.80
CA GLN A 177 8.34 -27.00 -20.53
C GLN A 177 7.90 -28.31 -21.19
N ALA A 178 6.98 -29.05 -20.55
CA ALA A 178 6.39 -30.28 -21.08
C ALA A 178 5.35 -30.06 -22.19
N GLY A 179 4.89 -28.82 -22.41
CA GLY A 179 3.80 -28.52 -23.35
C GLY A 179 2.41 -28.94 -22.84
N ASP A 180 2.26 -29.14 -21.53
CA ASP A 180 1.01 -29.57 -20.88
C ASP A 180 0.15 -28.34 -20.53
N VAL A 181 -0.64 -27.85 -21.49
CA VAL A 181 -1.45 -26.62 -21.33
C VAL A 181 -2.40 -26.71 -20.14
N GLU A 182 -3.18 -27.78 -20.02
CA GLU A 182 -4.15 -27.92 -18.93
C GLU A 182 -3.47 -28.14 -17.57
N GLY A 183 -2.35 -28.86 -17.56
CA GLY A 183 -1.51 -28.98 -16.36
C GLY A 183 -0.90 -27.63 -15.95
N ALA A 184 -0.49 -26.80 -16.90
CA ALA A 184 0.05 -25.47 -16.64
C ALA A 184 -1.03 -24.54 -16.07
N LYS A 185 -2.25 -24.54 -16.63
CA LYS A 185 -3.39 -23.79 -16.05
C LYS A 185 -3.65 -24.17 -14.60
N THR A 186 -3.62 -25.47 -14.30
CA THR A 186 -3.79 -25.96 -12.92
C THR A 186 -2.67 -25.49 -11.99
N ALA A 187 -1.43 -25.56 -12.47
CA ALA A 187 -0.26 -25.13 -11.70
C ALA A 187 -0.22 -23.61 -11.49
N TYR A 188 -0.68 -22.82 -12.47
CA TYR A 188 -0.80 -21.37 -12.41
C TYR A 188 -1.69 -20.96 -11.23
N ALA A 189 -2.93 -21.45 -11.19
CA ALA A 189 -3.86 -21.15 -10.10
C ALA A 189 -3.45 -21.76 -8.75
N THR A 190 -2.51 -22.71 -8.74
CA THR A 190 -1.92 -23.23 -7.49
C THR A 190 -0.83 -22.30 -6.95
N ALA A 191 -0.10 -21.63 -7.84
CA ALA A 191 1.02 -20.76 -7.47
C ALA A 191 0.55 -19.36 -7.06
N ARG A 192 -0.40 -18.78 -7.80
CA ARG A 192 -0.93 -17.42 -7.60
C ARG A 192 -1.20 -17.03 -6.13
N PRO A 193 -1.95 -17.81 -5.33
CA PRO A 193 -2.25 -17.42 -3.95
C PRO A 193 -1.03 -17.14 -3.05
N TYR A 194 0.14 -17.71 -3.36
CA TYR A 194 1.34 -17.48 -2.55
C TYR A 194 1.98 -16.13 -2.83
N TYR A 195 1.84 -15.59 -4.04
CA TYR A 195 2.26 -14.23 -4.36
C TYR A 195 1.31 -13.23 -3.71
N GLU A 196 0.02 -13.37 -3.96
CA GLU A 196 -1.06 -12.50 -3.47
C GLU A 196 -1.09 -12.31 -1.94
N ARG A 197 -0.75 -13.36 -1.19
CA ARG A 197 -0.65 -13.29 0.27
C ARG A 197 0.57 -12.51 0.77
N ALA A 198 1.58 -12.36 -0.07
CA ALA A 198 2.86 -11.75 0.25
C ALA A 198 3.10 -10.44 -0.51
N GLU A 199 2.25 -10.08 -1.46
CA GLU A 199 2.37 -8.98 -2.42
C GLU A 199 2.80 -7.66 -1.77
N SER A 200 2.01 -7.11 -0.85
CA SER A 200 2.37 -5.88 -0.08
C SER A 200 3.67 -5.93 0.73
N ALA A 201 4.27 -7.11 0.87
CA ALA A 201 5.56 -7.29 1.52
C ALA A 201 6.71 -7.47 0.53
N VAL A 202 6.44 -7.65 -0.77
CA VAL A 202 7.44 -8.00 -1.78
C VAL A 202 7.40 -7.14 -3.05
N ASP A 203 6.34 -6.36 -3.24
CA ASP A 203 6.07 -5.50 -4.40
C ASP A 203 7.12 -4.41 -4.62
N GLY A 204 7.59 -3.75 -3.57
CA GLY A 204 8.56 -2.65 -3.66
C GLY A 204 10.02 -3.07 -3.91
N PHE A 205 10.31 -4.34 -4.20
CA PHE A 205 11.70 -4.82 -4.33
C PHE A 205 12.23 -4.83 -5.76
N LEU A 206 13.45 -4.35 -5.92
CA LEU A 206 14.21 -4.46 -7.17
C LEU A 206 15.10 -5.71 -7.18
N VAL A 207 15.46 -6.15 -8.39
CA VAL A 207 16.56 -7.09 -8.61
C VAL A 207 17.81 -6.55 -7.89
N PRO A 208 18.46 -7.35 -7.00
CA PRO A 208 19.56 -6.88 -6.16
C PRO A 208 20.69 -6.21 -6.96
N GLY A 209 21.10 -5.02 -6.51
CA GLY A 209 22.13 -4.20 -7.15
C GLY A 209 21.60 -3.10 -8.07
N ASN A 210 20.29 -3.01 -8.26
CA ASN A 210 19.64 -1.88 -8.92
C ASN A 210 19.14 -0.86 -7.91
N GLU A 211 19.13 0.41 -8.33
CA GLU A 211 18.75 1.55 -7.48
C GLU A 211 17.69 2.44 -8.14
N ASN A 212 17.25 2.10 -9.37
CA ASN A 212 16.23 2.87 -10.07
C ASN A 212 14.86 2.20 -9.90
N PRO A 213 13.98 2.70 -9.00
CA PRO A 213 12.64 2.13 -8.84
C PRO A 213 11.79 2.26 -10.10
N GLU A 214 12.09 3.22 -10.98
CA GLU A 214 11.35 3.46 -12.23
C GLU A 214 11.69 2.47 -13.36
N ASP A 215 12.69 1.61 -13.19
CA ASP A 215 13.06 0.63 -14.22
C ASP A 215 12.29 -0.67 -14.00
N ASN A 216 11.16 -0.81 -14.68
CA ASN A 216 10.35 -2.03 -14.66
C ASN A 216 11.10 -3.29 -15.14
N ALA A 217 12.20 -3.14 -15.89
CA ALA A 217 13.07 -4.27 -16.22
C ALA A 217 13.91 -4.76 -15.01
N GLN A 218 13.86 -4.04 -13.87
CA GLN A 218 14.50 -4.39 -12.61
C GLN A 218 13.53 -4.50 -11.44
N ASN A 219 12.27 -4.06 -11.58
CA ASN A 219 11.26 -4.20 -10.53
C ASN A 219 10.78 -5.67 -10.46
N LEU A 220 10.92 -6.32 -9.30
CA LEU A 220 10.54 -7.73 -9.15
C LEU A 220 9.03 -7.94 -9.22
N ASP A 221 8.22 -6.98 -8.75
CA ASP A 221 6.77 -7.01 -8.92
C ASP A 221 6.41 -7.02 -10.39
N TYR A 222 6.87 -6.05 -11.17
CA TYR A 222 6.62 -6.02 -12.61
C TYR A 222 7.10 -7.31 -13.31
N LEU A 223 8.29 -7.80 -12.95
CA LEU A 223 8.87 -9.00 -13.54
C LEU A 223 8.18 -10.32 -13.13
N ILE A 224 7.36 -10.31 -12.08
CA ILE A 224 6.61 -11.47 -11.55
C ILE A 224 5.12 -11.36 -11.90
N ASP A 225 4.54 -10.17 -11.84
CA ASP A 225 3.11 -9.93 -11.74
C ASP A 225 2.56 -8.75 -12.57
N MET A 226 3.32 -8.25 -13.54
CA MET A 226 2.78 -7.25 -14.49
C MET A 226 1.49 -7.73 -15.18
N ARG A 227 0.59 -6.77 -15.45
CA ARG A 227 -0.74 -6.97 -16.05
C ARG A 227 -0.81 -6.29 -17.42
N GLU A 228 -1.90 -6.55 -18.17
CA GLU A 228 -2.16 -5.80 -19.40
C GLU A 228 -2.37 -4.30 -19.13
N SER A 229 -2.97 -3.96 -17.98
CA SER A 229 -3.32 -2.59 -17.60
C SER A 229 -2.11 -1.71 -17.27
N ASN A 230 -0.98 -2.30 -16.86
CA ASN A 230 0.25 -1.60 -16.50
C ASN A 230 1.44 -1.93 -17.41
N LEU A 231 1.21 -2.50 -18.61
CA LEU A 231 2.26 -2.86 -19.55
C LEU A 231 3.16 -1.65 -19.89
N ASP A 232 4.44 -1.78 -19.54
CA ASP A 232 5.52 -0.92 -19.98
C ASP A 232 6.05 -1.42 -21.34
N ASP A 233 5.91 -0.60 -22.37
CA ASP A 233 6.37 -0.90 -23.73
C ASP A 233 7.88 -1.19 -23.83
N ALA A 234 8.70 -0.62 -22.93
CA ALA A 234 10.13 -0.78 -22.92
C ALA A 234 10.57 -2.08 -22.22
N ALA A 235 9.91 -2.44 -21.11
CA ALA A 235 10.16 -3.70 -20.42
C ALA A 235 9.53 -4.88 -21.16
N GLY A 236 8.27 -4.74 -21.58
CA GLY A 236 7.49 -5.76 -22.26
C GLY A 236 6.73 -6.68 -21.29
N TRP A 237 6.32 -7.85 -21.78
CA TRP A 237 5.54 -8.83 -21.03
C TRP A 237 6.44 -9.78 -20.23
N HIS A 238 6.10 -9.99 -18.95
CA HIS A 238 6.82 -10.88 -18.03
C HIS A 238 5.84 -11.65 -17.14
N GLY A 239 6.39 -12.54 -16.30
CA GLY A 239 5.68 -13.03 -15.14
C GLY A 239 4.46 -13.91 -15.40
N PHE A 240 3.57 -13.94 -14.40
CA PHE A 240 2.36 -14.74 -14.38
C PHE A 240 1.42 -14.38 -15.53
N HIS A 241 1.03 -13.12 -15.69
CA HIS A 241 -0.04 -12.76 -16.64
C HIS A 241 0.38 -12.89 -18.11
N ALA A 242 1.68 -12.82 -18.42
CA ALA A 242 2.15 -13.21 -19.76
C ALA A 242 1.94 -14.71 -20.05
N ILE A 243 2.16 -15.57 -19.05
CA ILE A 243 1.91 -17.01 -19.14
C ILE A 243 0.40 -17.28 -19.18
N GLU A 244 -0.38 -16.58 -18.38
CA GLU A 244 -1.85 -16.62 -18.36
C GLU A 244 -2.42 -16.31 -19.75
N ARG A 245 -2.02 -15.18 -20.36
CA ARG A 245 -2.40 -14.80 -21.72
C ARG A 245 -2.15 -15.92 -22.72
N ASP A 246 -0.95 -16.49 -22.71
CA ASP A 246 -0.57 -17.54 -23.65
C ASP A 246 -1.40 -18.82 -23.45
N LEU A 247 -1.69 -19.21 -22.20
CA LEU A 247 -2.44 -20.41 -21.86
C LEU A 247 -3.95 -20.29 -22.13
N TRP A 248 -4.56 -19.14 -21.85
CA TRP A 248 -6.02 -18.94 -21.96
C TRP A 248 -6.43 -18.29 -23.28
N GLN A 249 -5.81 -17.18 -23.67
CA GLN A 249 -6.12 -16.50 -24.93
C GLN A 249 -5.45 -17.21 -26.11
N GLY A 250 -4.16 -17.54 -25.98
CA GLY A 250 -3.41 -18.25 -27.02
C GLY A 250 -3.78 -19.72 -27.14
N GLY A 251 -4.15 -20.36 -26.03
CA GLY A 251 -4.48 -21.79 -25.96
C GLY A 251 -3.31 -22.72 -26.28
N ALA A 252 -2.07 -22.22 -26.21
CA ALA A 252 -0.88 -22.95 -26.63
C ALA A 252 0.37 -22.50 -25.87
N ILE A 253 1.28 -23.45 -25.63
CA ILE A 253 2.62 -23.15 -25.11
C ILE A 253 3.57 -22.97 -26.28
N THR A 254 4.14 -21.77 -26.41
CA THR A 254 5.12 -21.42 -27.44
C THR A 254 6.55 -21.49 -26.91
N ALA A 255 7.54 -21.19 -27.76
CA ALA A 255 8.93 -21.04 -27.31
C ALA A 255 9.10 -19.82 -26.38
N GLU A 256 8.29 -18.79 -26.59
CA GLU A 256 8.28 -17.58 -25.77
C GLU A 256 7.66 -17.87 -24.40
N THR A 257 6.52 -18.57 -24.34
CA THR A 257 5.90 -19.02 -23.09
C THR A 257 6.87 -19.81 -22.21
N LYS A 258 7.69 -20.68 -22.82
CA LYS A 258 8.75 -21.43 -22.11
C LYS A 258 9.88 -20.55 -21.59
N THR A 259 10.19 -19.48 -22.30
CA THR A 259 11.20 -18.50 -21.87
C THR A 259 10.68 -17.72 -20.67
N LEU A 260 9.45 -17.21 -20.77
CA LEU A 260 8.75 -16.48 -19.70
C LEU A 260 8.57 -17.33 -18.44
N SER A 261 8.21 -18.61 -18.56
CA SER A 261 8.06 -19.47 -17.38
C SER A 261 9.38 -19.76 -16.67
N THR A 262 10.48 -19.91 -17.41
CA THR A 262 11.82 -20.05 -16.82
C THR A 262 12.28 -18.74 -16.18
N GLU A 263 11.93 -17.61 -16.79
CA GLU A 263 12.21 -16.30 -16.23
C GLU A 263 11.46 -16.05 -14.92
N LEU A 264 10.16 -16.36 -14.85
CA LEU A 264 9.37 -16.28 -13.63
C LEU A 264 10.01 -17.08 -12.49
N VAL A 265 10.46 -18.32 -12.76
CA VAL A 265 11.20 -19.13 -11.76
C VAL A 265 12.45 -18.41 -11.27
N LYS A 266 13.20 -17.77 -12.17
CA LYS A 266 14.42 -17.03 -11.81
C LYS A 266 14.10 -15.81 -10.94
N ASN A 267 13.06 -15.03 -11.27
CA ASN A 267 12.72 -13.82 -10.55
C ASN A 267 12.19 -14.15 -9.14
N VAL A 268 11.36 -15.19 -9.02
CA VAL A 268 10.92 -15.71 -7.72
C VAL A 268 12.08 -16.31 -6.91
N ASP A 269 13.05 -16.97 -7.55
CA ASP A 269 14.25 -17.48 -6.86
C ASP A 269 15.12 -16.32 -6.32
N ILE A 270 15.23 -15.21 -7.07
CA ILE A 270 15.88 -13.97 -6.58
C ILE A 270 15.15 -13.44 -5.34
N LEU A 271 13.82 -13.31 -5.41
CA LEU A 271 13.00 -12.88 -4.29
C LEU A 271 13.25 -13.77 -3.06
N ASN A 272 13.13 -15.10 -3.22
CA ASN A 272 13.29 -16.08 -2.14
C ASN A 272 14.71 -16.11 -1.53
N THR A 273 15.76 -16.02 -2.36
CA THR A 273 17.13 -16.29 -1.93
C THR A 273 17.96 -15.05 -1.62
N GLN A 274 17.57 -13.88 -2.12
CA GLN A 274 18.33 -12.65 -1.99
C GLN A 274 17.58 -11.53 -1.27
N VAL A 275 16.25 -11.44 -1.44
CA VAL A 275 15.43 -10.38 -0.83
C VAL A 275 14.88 -10.81 0.53
N ILE A 276 14.13 -11.92 0.57
CA ILE A 276 13.48 -12.42 1.78
C ILE A 276 14.42 -12.64 2.98
N PRO A 277 15.69 -13.07 2.82
CA PRO A 277 16.59 -13.21 3.97
C PRO A 277 16.82 -11.93 4.77
N THR A 278 16.65 -10.76 4.16
CA THR A 278 16.81 -9.43 4.79
C THR A 278 15.49 -8.67 4.92
N PHE A 279 14.35 -9.26 4.55
CA PHE A 279 13.05 -8.58 4.51
C PHE A 279 12.67 -7.89 5.84
N THR A 280 12.96 -8.53 6.97
CA THR A 280 12.64 -7.96 8.29
C THR A 280 13.61 -6.88 8.74
N GLU A 281 14.70 -6.61 8.01
CA GLU A 281 15.67 -5.59 8.39
C GLU A 281 15.08 -4.20 8.20
N GLY A 282 14.76 -3.54 9.33
CA GLY A 282 14.18 -2.20 9.33
C GLY A 282 12.66 -2.17 9.17
N LEU A 283 12.01 -3.33 9.02
CA LEU A 283 10.55 -3.46 9.01
C LEU A 283 9.98 -3.09 10.38
N LYS A 284 8.99 -2.20 10.40
CA LYS A 284 8.33 -1.68 11.59
C LYS A 284 6.89 -2.18 11.68
N PRO A 285 6.28 -2.18 12.87
CA PRO A 285 4.88 -2.56 13.02
C PRO A 285 3.90 -1.77 12.14
N GLU A 286 4.14 -0.48 11.90
CA GLU A 286 3.29 0.33 11.01
C GLU A 286 3.41 -0.10 9.53
N ASP A 287 4.53 -0.67 9.10
CA ASP A 287 4.70 -1.16 7.72
C ASP A 287 3.78 -2.37 7.46
N LEU A 288 3.66 -3.27 8.45
CA LEU A 288 2.69 -4.39 8.40
C LEU A 288 1.25 -3.86 8.31
N ALA A 289 0.96 -2.78 9.03
CA ALA A 289 -0.37 -2.18 9.05
C ALA A 289 -0.70 -1.49 7.71
N ASN A 290 0.27 -0.79 7.12
CA ASN A 290 0.14 -0.20 5.79
C ASN A 290 -0.15 -1.31 4.76
N GLY A 291 0.72 -2.33 4.67
CA GLY A 291 0.54 -3.42 3.70
C GLY A 291 -0.78 -4.20 3.87
N ALA A 292 -1.26 -4.37 5.11
CA ALA A 292 -2.58 -4.95 5.35
C ALA A 292 -3.72 -4.10 4.77
N ALA A 293 -3.62 -2.77 4.86
CA ALA A 293 -4.60 -1.88 4.25
C ALA A 293 -4.46 -1.87 2.72
N ASP A 294 -3.23 -1.83 2.20
CA ASP A 294 -2.94 -1.77 0.75
C ASP A 294 -3.51 -2.99 0.02
N LEU A 295 -3.33 -4.20 0.56
CA LEU A 295 -3.94 -5.43 0.03
C LEU A 295 -5.48 -5.33 -0.11
N LEU A 296 -6.15 -4.65 0.82
CA LEU A 296 -7.61 -4.52 0.81
C LEU A 296 -8.06 -3.35 -0.07
N GLU A 297 -7.21 -2.33 -0.21
CA GLU A 297 -7.40 -1.20 -1.10
C GLU A 297 -7.34 -1.67 -2.56
N GLU A 298 -6.34 -2.46 -2.91
CA GLU A 298 -6.18 -3.05 -4.24
C GLU A 298 -7.37 -3.95 -4.59
N VAL A 299 -7.78 -4.82 -3.67
CA VAL A 299 -9.01 -5.61 -3.80
C VAL A 299 -10.23 -4.74 -4.14
N SER A 300 -10.33 -3.56 -3.52
CA SER A 300 -11.49 -2.67 -3.65
C SER A 300 -11.47 -1.83 -4.92
N THR A 301 -10.29 -1.60 -5.51
CA THR A 301 -10.08 -0.59 -6.55
C THR A 301 -9.70 -1.19 -7.90
N THR A 302 -8.84 -2.21 -7.94
CA THR A 302 -8.36 -2.86 -9.17
C THR A 302 -8.90 -4.27 -9.32
N LYS A 303 -8.64 -5.19 -8.39
CA LYS A 303 -9.04 -6.61 -8.55
C LYS A 303 -10.55 -6.80 -8.71
N ILE A 304 -11.35 -5.88 -8.17
CA ILE A 304 -12.81 -5.89 -8.38
C ILE A 304 -13.25 -5.64 -9.81
N THR A 305 -12.42 -5.01 -10.64
CA THR A 305 -12.69 -4.78 -12.08
C THR A 305 -12.49 -6.06 -12.90
N GLY A 306 -11.76 -7.03 -12.33
CA GLY A 306 -11.32 -8.24 -13.01
C GLY A 306 -10.16 -7.98 -13.98
N GLU A 307 -9.33 -6.97 -13.71
CA GLU A 307 -8.14 -6.66 -14.50
C GLU A 307 -6.92 -7.54 -14.16
N GLU A 308 -6.91 -8.14 -12.95
CA GLU A 308 -5.84 -9.01 -12.49
C GLU A 308 -5.74 -10.24 -13.39
N GLU A 309 -6.83 -10.98 -13.50
CA GLU A 309 -6.90 -12.22 -14.26
C GLU A 309 -7.72 -12.00 -15.54
N ALA A 310 -7.20 -11.12 -16.39
CA ALA A 310 -7.85 -10.67 -17.62
C ALA A 310 -8.21 -11.81 -18.59
N TYR A 311 -7.58 -12.99 -18.46
CA TYR A 311 -7.77 -14.13 -19.37
C TYR A 311 -8.36 -15.37 -18.69
N SER A 312 -7.98 -15.66 -17.45
CA SER A 312 -8.35 -16.85 -16.70
C SER A 312 -9.60 -16.64 -15.84
N HIS A 313 -9.83 -15.38 -15.46
CA HIS A 313 -10.91 -14.93 -14.58
C HIS A 313 -10.92 -15.64 -13.22
N ILE A 314 -9.75 -15.95 -12.66
CA ILE A 314 -9.62 -16.51 -11.31
C ILE A 314 -9.48 -15.44 -10.22
N ASP A 315 -9.83 -14.18 -10.47
CA ASP A 315 -9.58 -13.02 -9.58
C ASP A 315 -10.08 -13.22 -8.13
N LEU A 316 -11.10 -14.05 -7.90
CA LEU A 316 -11.56 -14.37 -6.55
C LEU A 316 -10.58 -15.25 -5.75
N VAL A 317 -9.64 -15.91 -6.43
CA VAL A 317 -8.48 -16.60 -5.84
C VAL A 317 -7.52 -15.56 -5.30
N ASP A 318 -7.23 -14.52 -6.07
CA ASP A 318 -6.32 -13.44 -5.73
C ASP A 318 -6.89 -12.56 -4.62
N PHE A 319 -8.17 -12.17 -4.74
CA PHE A 319 -8.95 -11.52 -3.68
C PHE A 319 -8.81 -12.28 -2.34
N ALA A 320 -9.02 -13.60 -2.35
CA ALA A 320 -8.90 -14.40 -1.15
C ALA A 320 -7.46 -14.48 -0.63
N GLY A 321 -6.47 -14.46 -1.53
CA GLY A 321 -5.05 -14.35 -1.20
C GLY A 321 -4.74 -13.05 -0.46
N ASN A 322 -5.16 -11.90 -0.98
CA ASN A 322 -4.91 -10.60 -0.36
C ASN A 322 -5.60 -10.47 1.00
N VAL A 323 -6.86 -10.93 1.11
CA VAL A 323 -7.58 -10.95 2.40
C VAL A 323 -6.84 -11.81 3.43
N GLU A 324 -6.30 -12.97 3.03
CA GLU A 324 -5.51 -13.83 3.92
C GLU A 324 -4.16 -13.17 4.29
N GLY A 325 -3.47 -12.55 3.34
CA GLY A 325 -2.23 -11.79 3.58
C GLY A 325 -2.42 -10.68 4.60
N ALA A 326 -3.44 -9.84 4.39
CA ALA A 326 -3.80 -8.77 5.31
C ALA A 326 -4.22 -9.28 6.68
N GLN A 327 -4.96 -10.40 6.74
CA GLN A 327 -5.31 -11.03 8.00
C GLN A 327 -4.08 -11.45 8.78
N GLN A 328 -3.01 -11.91 8.12
CA GLN A 328 -1.79 -12.34 8.79
C GLN A 328 -0.87 -11.20 9.21
N ALA A 329 -0.82 -10.12 8.43
CA ALA A 329 -0.21 -8.87 8.88
C ALA A 329 -0.94 -8.33 10.13
N TYR A 330 -2.27 -8.26 10.09
CA TYR A 330 -3.10 -7.87 11.24
C TYR A 330 -2.90 -8.79 12.45
N ALA A 331 -2.95 -10.11 12.27
CA ALA A 331 -2.80 -11.08 13.35
C ALA A 331 -1.47 -10.92 14.09
N SER A 332 -0.41 -10.51 13.37
CA SER A 332 0.91 -10.22 13.94
C SER A 332 0.91 -8.98 14.85
N LEU A 333 0.01 -8.03 14.60
CA LEU A 333 -0.13 -6.79 15.38
C LEU A 333 -1.24 -6.85 16.44
N ARG A 334 -2.20 -7.78 16.27
CA ARG A 334 -3.48 -7.81 17.00
C ARG A 334 -3.34 -7.73 18.52
N ASP A 335 -2.44 -8.50 19.12
CA ASP A 335 -2.26 -8.52 20.58
C ASP A 335 -1.66 -7.22 21.13
N GLY A 336 -0.85 -6.53 20.32
CA GLY A 336 -0.34 -5.21 20.63
C GLY A 336 -1.44 -4.16 20.50
N LEU A 337 -2.22 -4.25 19.42
CA LEU A 337 -3.35 -3.36 19.15
C LEU A 337 -4.46 -3.50 20.20
N ASP A 338 -4.73 -4.70 20.73
CA ASP A 338 -5.75 -4.93 21.78
C ASP A 338 -5.44 -4.17 23.08
N LYS A 339 -4.16 -3.88 23.33
CA LYS A 339 -3.73 -3.06 24.47
C LYS A 339 -3.91 -1.57 24.23
N ILE A 340 -3.98 -1.15 22.96
CA ILE A 340 -4.08 0.26 22.53
C ILE A 340 -5.55 0.62 22.30
N ASP A 341 -6.26 -0.19 21.51
CA ASP A 341 -7.62 0.04 21.05
C ASP A 341 -8.39 -1.30 20.89
N PRO A 342 -8.92 -1.85 22.00
CA PRO A 342 -9.66 -3.13 21.97
C PRO A 342 -10.99 -3.06 21.21
N ASP A 343 -11.61 -1.87 21.11
CA ASP A 343 -12.84 -1.69 20.34
C ASP A 343 -12.56 -1.76 18.83
N LEU A 344 -11.43 -1.20 18.39
CA LEU A 344 -10.95 -1.38 17.01
C LEU A 344 -10.62 -2.84 16.71
N VAL A 345 -9.91 -3.56 17.59
CA VAL A 345 -9.63 -4.99 17.42
C VAL A 345 -10.91 -5.80 17.23
N LYS A 346 -11.89 -5.58 18.09
CA LYS A 346 -13.20 -6.25 17.97
C LYS A 346 -13.89 -5.94 16.64
N THR A 347 -13.75 -4.72 16.14
CA THR A 347 -14.31 -4.31 14.85
C THR A 347 -13.62 -5.05 13.70
N ILE A 348 -12.29 -5.03 13.66
CA ILE A 348 -11.49 -5.68 12.61
C ILE A 348 -11.74 -7.20 12.61
N ASP A 349 -11.73 -7.85 13.78
CA ASP A 349 -12.03 -9.28 13.89
C ASP A 349 -13.40 -9.61 13.27
N GLN A 350 -14.41 -8.80 13.58
CA GLN A 350 -15.76 -9.01 13.06
C GLN A 350 -15.83 -8.77 11.54
N GLU A 351 -15.11 -7.79 11.02
CA GLU A 351 -15.10 -7.51 9.58
C GLU A 351 -14.32 -8.57 8.79
N PHE A 352 -13.23 -9.14 9.32
CA PHE A 352 -12.60 -10.33 8.71
C PHE A 352 -13.57 -11.51 8.67
N GLU A 353 -14.33 -11.78 9.74
CA GLU A 353 -15.37 -12.82 9.72
C GLU A 353 -16.45 -12.56 8.65
N ASN A 354 -16.87 -11.29 8.50
CA ASN A 354 -17.87 -10.90 7.50
C ASN A 354 -17.35 -11.12 6.07
N VAL A 355 -16.13 -10.67 5.79
CA VAL A 355 -15.48 -10.82 4.49
C VAL A 355 -15.24 -12.29 4.17
N GLN A 356 -14.73 -13.08 5.11
CA GLN A 356 -14.53 -14.52 4.90
C GLN A 356 -15.85 -15.22 4.57
N LYS A 357 -16.91 -14.93 5.33
CA LYS A 357 -18.25 -15.48 5.07
C LYS A 357 -18.81 -15.05 3.72
N MET A 358 -18.52 -13.83 3.28
CA MET A 358 -18.89 -13.35 1.95
C MET A 358 -18.15 -14.16 0.87
N LEU A 359 -16.83 -14.29 0.98
CA LEU A 359 -15.98 -15.04 0.04
C LEU A 359 -16.35 -16.53 -0.01
N ASP A 360 -16.72 -17.14 1.12
CA ASP A 360 -17.21 -18.51 1.17
C ASP A 360 -18.43 -18.76 0.27
N GLY A 361 -19.25 -17.73 0.03
CA GLY A 361 -20.39 -17.79 -0.90
C GLY A 361 -19.99 -17.93 -2.38
N TYR A 362 -18.72 -17.69 -2.70
CA TYR A 362 -18.14 -17.84 -4.04
C TYR A 362 -17.27 -19.08 -4.19
N ARG A 363 -17.06 -19.87 -3.13
CA ARG A 363 -16.32 -21.14 -3.22
C ARG A 363 -17.01 -22.10 -4.21
N ASP A 364 -16.20 -22.69 -5.07
CA ASP A 364 -16.60 -23.78 -5.96
C ASP A 364 -15.44 -24.78 -6.05
N PRO A 365 -15.55 -25.97 -5.42
CA PRO A 365 -14.47 -26.95 -5.40
C PRO A 365 -14.20 -27.60 -6.76
N SER A 366 -15.08 -27.38 -7.75
CA SER A 366 -14.89 -27.85 -9.12
C SER A 366 -14.20 -26.84 -10.02
N ALA A 367 -14.14 -25.57 -9.58
CA ALA A 367 -13.49 -24.50 -10.32
C ALA A 367 -11.99 -24.42 -9.99
N LEU A 368 -11.24 -23.84 -10.92
CA LEU A 368 -9.81 -23.66 -10.77
C LEU A 368 -9.53 -22.69 -9.60
N GLY A 369 -8.59 -23.05 -8.71
CA GLY A 369 -8.31 -22.28 -7.49
C GLY A 369 -9.41 -22.33 -6.41
N GLY A 370 -10.51 -23.05 -6.65
CA GLY A 370 -11.56 -23.30 -5.64
C GLY A 370 -12.59 -22.17 -5.47
N PHE A 371 -12.65 -21.23 -6.42
CA PHE A 371 -13.64 -20.15 -6.47
C PHE A 371 -14.32 -20.10 -7.83
N LYS A 372 -15.56 -19.59 -7.88
CA LYS A 372 -16.23 -19.27 -9.14
C LYS A 372 -15.35 -18.32 -9.97
N THR A 373 -15.40 -18.47 -11.29
CA THR A 373 -14.75 -17.54 -12.22
C THR A 373 -15.40 -16.16 -12.12
N TYR A 374 -14.59 -15.12 -12.07
CA TYR A 374 -15.02 -13.73 -12.00
C TYR A 374 -15.27 -13.14 -13.40
N ASP A 375 -16.10 -13.84 -14.16
CA ASP A 375 -16.47 -13.46 -15.52
C ASP A 375 -17.37 -12.21 -15.57
N GLU A 376 -17.64 -11.69 -16.77
CA GLU A 376 -18.51 -10.54 -16.98
C GLU A 376 -19.90 -10.67 -16.33
N GLN A 377 -20.42 -11.89 -16.22
CA GLN A 377 -21.72 -12.12 -15.61
C GLN A 377 -21.64 -11.93 -14.09
N LEU A 378 -20.65 -12.53 -13.44
CA LEU A 378 -20.45 -12.42 -12.00
C LEU A 378 -20.02 -11.00 -11.61
N LYS A 379 -19.15 -10.37 -12.40
CA LYS A 379 -18.76 -8.97 -12.23
C LYS A 379 -19.98 -8.05 -12.23
N ALA A 380 -20.84 -8.19 -13.24
CA ALA A 380 -22.04 -7.36 -13.36
C ALA A 380 -23.04 -7.56 -12.20
N SER A 381 -23.09 -8.75 -11.58
CA SER A 381 -24.03 -9.02 -10.49
C SER A 381 -23.48 -8.76 -9.09
N ASP A 382 -22.17 -8.91 -8.88
CA ASP A 382 -21.59 -9.03 -7.55
C ASP A 382 -20.47 -8.03 -7.23
N SER A 383 -19.91 -7.30 -8.20
CA SER A 383 -18.85 -6.30 -7.95
C SER A 383 -19.24 -5.29 -6.86
N GLU A 384 -20.40 -4.63 -6.98
CA GLU A 384 -20.89 -3.68 -5.98
C GLU A 384 -21.07 -4.32 -4.59
N LYS A 385 -21.45 -5.60 -4.54
CA LYS A 385 -21.64 -6.33 -3.28
C LYS A 385 -20.30 -6.64 -2.63
N LEU A 386 -19.31 -7.07 -3.41
CA LEU A 386 -17.96 -7.35 -2.95
C LEU A 386 -17.27 -6.07 -2.46
N THR A 387 -17.33 -4.97 -3.22
CA THR A 387 -16.81 -3.65 -2.79
C THR A 387 -17.44 -3.21 -1.47
N LYS A 388 -18.77 -3.27 -1.35
CA LYS A 388 -19.45 -2.89 -0.10
C LYS A 388 -19.12 -3.82 1.07
N GLY A 389 -18.85 -5.09 0.79
CA GLY A 389 -18.50 -6.07 1.81
C GLY A 389 -17.08 -5.91 2.33
N ILE A 390 -16.17 -5.40 1.50
CA ILE A 390 -14.75 -5.24 1.86
C ILE A 390 -14.45 -3.87 2.48
N GLN A 391 -15.18 -2.82 2.08
CA GLN A 391 -14.93 -1.44 2.52
C GLN A 391 -14.82 -1.27 4.04
N PRO A 392 -15.71 -1.83 4.88
CA PRO A 392 -15.60 -1.65 6.33
C PRO A 392 -14.31 -2.23 6.93
N LEU A 393 -13.83 -3.34 6.37
CA LEU A 393 -12.55 -3.94 6.77
C LEU A 393 -11.39 -3.04 6.35
N HIS A 394 -11.39 -2.58 5.10
CA HIS A 394 -10.39 -1.65 4.57
C HIS A 394 -10.29 -0.38 5.45
N ASP A 395 -11.42 0.27 5.72
CA ASP A 395 -11.46 1.50 6.54
C ASP A 395 -10.90 1.26 7.95
N ALA A 396 -11.18 0.09 8.54
CA ALA A 396 -10.67 -0.27 9.85
C ALA A 396 -9.15 -0.51 9.84
N LEU A 397 -8.64 -1.24 8.83
CA LEU A 397 -7.20 -1.52 8.67
C LEU A 397 -6.39 -0.25 8.39
N ALA A 398 -6.91 0.65 7.55
CA ALA A 398 -6.26 1.93 7.22
C ALA A 398 -5.99 2.81 8.46
N SER A 399 -6.72 2.60 9.56
CA SER A 399 -6.53 3.33 10.82
C SER A 399 -5.40 2.78 11.72
N ILE A 400 -4.88 1.58 11.43
CA ILE A 400 -3.93 0.87 12.32
C ILE A 400 -2.56 1.51 12.29
N ALA A 401 -2.05 1.89 11.11
CA ALA A 401 -0.66 2.33 10.95
C ALA A 401 -0.33 3.53 11.85
N GLU A 402 -1.16 4.56 11.86
CA GLU A 402 -0.98 5.72 12.75
C GLU A 402 -1.05 5.32 14.23
N LYS A 403 -2.03 4.50 14.61
CA LYS A 403 -2.20 4.05 16.01
C LYS A 403 -1.00 3.26 16.51
N VAL A 404 -0.43 2.42 15.65
CA VAL A 404 0.73 1.58 15.96
C VAL A 404 2.01 2.41 15.99
N ALA A 405 2.18 3.38 15.10
CA ALA A 405 3.34 4.27 15.08
C ALA A 405 3.37 5.25 16.28
N THR A 406 2.19 5.60 16.83
CA THR A 406 2.04 6.62 17.89
C THR A 406 1.83 6.05 19.30
N ALA A 407 1.87 4.71 19.46
CA ALA A 407 1.53 3.99 20.68
C ALA A 407 2.49 4.19 21.88
#